data_AF-A0A1H2T6J5-F1
#
_entry.id   AF-A0A1H2T6J5-F1
#
_cell.length_a   1.000
_cell.length_b   1.000
_cell.length_c   1.000
_cell.angle_alpha   90.00
_cell.angle_beta   90.00
_cell.angle_gamma   90.00
#
_symmetry.space_group_name_H-M   'P 1'
#
loop_
_entity.id
_entity.type
_entity.pdbx_description
1 polymer ?
#
loop_
_entity_poly.entity_id
_entity_poly.type
_entity_poly.pdbx_seq_one_letter_code
_entity_poly.pdbx_strand_id
1 'polypeptide(L)'
;MLPTPTYLQFHALFVVPVVAGLVLTATYRLGSRRDVLTATAILTGLALVYTTPWDGALIRRGVWWYGDGAVLVRFWSIPLGEYLFFVLQTAMVGLWVARFRMDTERSLATPLRTRLVGLAAALAVILFGLVLLRSDSGLYLGSLLVWSGPILAIQWLFGWHYLVGEWRTVGLATLVPTAYLCGIDSIAIRLGVWTISKQYTTGYTIPLLDLPIEEAVFFLLTTLFVVQGVVLYIWLIDRWE
;
A
#
# COMPACT_ATOMS: atom_id res chain seq x y z
N MET A 1 24.38 3.69 23.12
CA MET A 1 23.30 3.73 22.11
C MET A 1 22.76 2.31 21.98
N LEU A 2 21.43 2.12 21.98
CA LEU A 2 20.88 0.79 21.69
C LEU A 2 21.24 0.43 20.25
N PRO A 3 21.61 -0.83 19.96
CA PRO A 3 21.89 -1.26 18.59
C PRO A 3 20.64 -1.12 17.72
N THR A 4 20.81 -0.67 16.48
CA THR A 4 19.74 -0.62 15.47
C THR A 4 19.13 -2.01 15.32
N PRO A 5 17.79 -2.16 15.45
CA PRO A 5 17.17 -3.45 15.22
C PRO A 5 17.23 -3.81 13.74
N THR A 6 17.39 -5.10 13.46
CA THR A 6 17.26 -5.60 12.09
C THR A 6 15.85 -5.37 11.58
N TYR A 7 15.69 -5.24 10.26
CA TYR A 7 14.38 -5.11 9.64
C TYR A 7 13.49 -6.32 9.94
N LEU A 8 14.07 -7.52 10.07
CA LEU A 8 13.34 -8.73 10.47
C LEU A 8 12.83 -8.64 11.91
N GLN A 9 13.65 -8.15 12.85
CA GLN A 9 13.23 -7.91 14.23
C GLN A 9 12.13 -6.86 14.29
N PHE A 10 12.22 -5.81 13.47
CA PHE A 10 11.19 -4.80 13.37
C PHE A 10 9.84 -5.41 12.93
N HIS A 11 9.84 -6.24 11.88
CA HIS A 11 8.64 -6.98 11.46
C HIS A 11 8.11 -7.88 12.57
N ALA A 12 8.99 -8.62 13.24
CA ALA A 12 8.61 -9.54 14.32
C ALA A 12 7.95 -8.83 15.51
N LEU A 13 8.34 -7.58 15.80
CA LEU A 13 7.83 -6.80 16.93
C LEU A 13 6.56 -6.01 16.60
N PHE A 14 6.47 -5.45 15.39
CA PHE A 14 5.39 -4.54 15.04
C PHE A 14 4.38 -5.17 14.09
N VAL A 15 4.82 -5.80 13.00
CA VAL A 15 3.91 -6.22 11.93
C VAL A 15 3.30 -7.61 12.20
N VAL A 16 4.15 -8.59 12.55
CA VAL A 16 3.75 -9.98 12.76
C VAL A 16 2.72 -10.14 13.88
N PRO A 17 2.84 -9.49 15.06
CA PRO A 17 1.83 -9.63 16.12
C PRO A 17 0.46 -9.11 15.70
N VAL A 18 0.40 -8.03 14.91
CA VAL A 18 -0.86 -7.51 14.38
C VAL A 18 -1.47 -8.47 13.37
N VAL A 19 -0.68 -8.98 12.41
CA VAL A 19 -1.16 -9.99 11.45
C VAL A 19 -1.65 -11.24 12.17
N ALA A 20 -0.90 -11.74 13.16
CA ALA A 20 -1.29 -12.90 13.96
C ALA A 20 -2.60 -12.64 14.72
N GLY A 21 -2.76 -11.48 15.35
CA GLY A 21 -4.01 -11.08 15.99
C GLY A 21 -5.18 -11.00 15.02
N LEU A 22 -4.95 -10.49 13.80
CA LEU A 22 -5.95 -10.43 12.74
C LEU A 22 -6.36 -11.81 12.24
N VAL A 23 -5.42 -12.76 12.14
CA VAL A 23 -5.69 -14.17 11.80
C VAL A 23 -6.49 -14.85 12.91
N LEU A 24 -6.08 -14.71 14.17
CA LEU A 24 -6.74 -15.33 15.33
C LEU A 24 -8.17 -14.81 15.54
N THR A 25 -8.43 -13.56 15.18
CA THR A 25 -9.74 -12.92 15.32
C THR A 25 -10.44 -12.74 13.96
N ALA A 26 -10.04 -13.49 12.94
CA ALA A 26 -10.51 -13.30 11.58
C ALA A 26 -12.02 -13.46 11.47
N THR A 27 -12.67 -12.46 10.90
CA THR A 27 -14.09 -12.50 10.54
C THR A 27 -14.22 -12.09 9.08
N TYR A 28 -15.02 -12.84 8.32
CA TYR A 28 -15.18 -12.67 6.88
C TYR A 28 -16.61 -12.21 6.63
N ARG A 29 -16.79 -10.89 6.64
CA ARG A 29 -18.07 -10.19 6.44
C ARG A 29 -18.20 -9.57 5.06
N LEU A 30 -17.09 -9.40 4.35
CA LEU A 30 -17.06 -8.83 2.99
C LEU A 30 -17.44 -9.88 1.92
N GLY A 31 -16.97 -11.10 2.09
CA GLY A 31 -17.19 -12.23 1.18
C GLY A 31 -16.75 -13.53 1.87
N SER A 32 -16.75 -14.65 1.14
CA SER A 32 -16.33 -15.92 1.73
C SER A 32 -14.85 -15.89 2.15
N ARG A 33 -14.47 -16.74 3.12
CA ARG A 33 -13.07 -16.88 3.53
C ARG A 33 -12.17 -17.23 2.35
N ARG A 34 -12.63 -18.12 1.46
CA ARG A 34 -11.85 -18.54 0.29
C ARG A 34 -11.57 -17.35 -0.63
N ASP A 35 -12.57 -16.52 -0.85
CA ASP A 35 -12.48 -15.45 -1.83
C ASP A 35 -11.60 -14.30 -1.35
N VAL A 36 -11.76 -13.91 -0.08
CA VAL A 36 -10.88 -12.92 0.56
C VAL A 36 -9.42 -13.38 0.52
N LEU A 37 -9.15 -14.63 0.88
CA LEU A 37 -7.78 -15.16 0.88
C LEU A 37 -7.22 -15.31 -0.54
N THR A 38 -8.06 -15.67 -1.51
CA THR A 38 -7.67 -15.74 -2.93
C THR A 38 -7.32 -14.36 -3.46
N ALA A 39 -8.18 -13.35 -3.22
CA ALA A 39 -7.92 -11.96 -3.60
C ALA A 39 -6.61 -11.46 -2.96
N THR A 40 -6.42 -11.70 -1.66
CA THR A 40 -5.23 -11.29 -0.92
C THR A 40 -3.97 -11.95 -1.47
N ALA A 41 -4.02 -13.24 -1.82
CA ALA A 41 -2.90 -13.98 -2.40
C ALA A 41 -2.53 -13.46 -3.79
N ILE A 42 -3.52 -13.21 -4.66
CA ILE A 42 -3.31 -12.61 -5.98
C ILE A 42 -2.65 -11.24 -5.84
N LEU A 43 -3.20 -10.38 -4.97
CA LEU A 43 -2.66 -9.04 -4.73
C LEU A 43 -1.24 -9.08 -4.14
N THR A 44 -0.93 -10.07 -3.32
CA THR A 44 0.42 -10.29 -2.78
C THR A 44 1.41 -10.62 -3.91
N GLY A 45 1.02 -11.51 -4.83
CA GLY A 45 1.83 -11.82 -6.01
C GLY A 45 2.04 -10.61 -6.91
N LEU A 46 0.98 -9.82 -7.14
CA LEU A 46 1.06 -8.59 -7.91
C LEU A 46 1.96 -7.55 -7.24
N ALA A 47 1.87 -7.37 -5.93
CA ALA A 47 2.75 -6.48 -5.16
C ALA A 47 4.22 -6.90 -5.28
N LEU A 48 4.52 -8.19 -5.14
CA LEU A 48 5.88 -8.71 -5.31
C LEU A 48 6.43 -8.42 -6.71
N VAL A 49 5.64 -8.65 -7.76
CA VAL A 49 6.12 -8.44 -9.15
C VAL A 49 6.22 -6.95 -9.49
N TYR A 50 5.24 -6.15 -9.10
CA TYR A 50 5.11 -4.76 -9.54
C TYR A 50 5.92 -3.78 -8.69
N THR A 51 6.06 -4.03 -7.39
CA THR A 51 6.79 -3.14 -6.48
C THR A 51 8.30 -3.37 -6.56
N THR A 52 8.77 -4.62 -6.68
CA THR A 52 10.20 -4.96 -6.73
C THR A 52 11.05 -4.10 -7.68
N PRO A 53 10.71 -3.92 -8.97
CA PRO A 53 11.55 -3.12 -9.87
C PRO A 53 11.58 -1.64 -9.50
N TRP A 54 10.45 -1.08 -9.05
CA TRP A 54 10.34 0.31 -8.63
C TRP A 54 11.12 0.57 -7.35
N ASP A 55 10.90 -0.28 -6.35
CA ASP A 55 11.54 -0.23 -5.03
C ASP A 55 13.08 -0.31 -5.15
N GLY A 56 13.56 -1.31 -5.89
CA GLY A 56 14.99 -1.46 -6.14
C GLY A 56 15.60 -0.28 -6.91
N ALA A 57 14.85 0.38 -7.79
CA ALA A 57 15.34 1.55 -8.50
C ALA A 57 15.53 2.75 -7.56
N LEU A 58 14.59 2.97 -6.64
CA LEU A 58 14.68 4.06 -5.66
C LEU A 58 15.77 3.81 -4.61
N ILE A 59 15.93 2.57 -4.13
CA ILE A 59 17.05 2.17 -3.26
C ILE A 59 18.39 2.45 -3.95
N ARG A 60 18.56 2.02 -5.20
CA ARG A 60 19.81 2.26 -5.95
C ARG A 60 20.08 3.74 -6.21
N ARG A 61 19.03 4.55 -6.34
CA ARG A 61 19.15 6.00 -6.50
C ARG A 61 19.46 6.71 -5.18
N GLY A 62 19.34 6.02 -4.05
CA GLY A 62 19.57 6.57 -2.71
C GLY A 62 18.40 7.40 -2.21
N VAL A 63 17.16 7.08 -2.63
CA VAL A 63 15.96 7.71 -2.06
C VAL A 63 15.79 7.32 -0.60
N TRP A 64 16.11 6.08 -0.26
CA TRP A 64 16.35 5.65 1.11
C TRP A 64 17.46 4.61 1.16
N TRP A 65 17.99 4.41 2.36
CA TRP A 65 18.97 3.38 2.65
C TRP A 65 18.75 2.85 4.07
N TYR A 66 19.42 1.74 4.38
CA TYR A 66 19.23 1.03 5.64
C TYR A 66 20.40 1.27 6.57
N GLY A 67 20.14 1.28 7.88
CA GLY A 67 21.18 1.41 8.89
C GLY A 67 22.15 0.24 8.90
N ASP A 68 23.33 0.46 9.49
CA ASP A 68 24.35 -0.57 9.65
C ASP A 68 23.80 -1.75 10.45
N GLY A 69 23.95 -2.96 9.90
CA GLY A 69 23.42 -4.19 10.50
C GLY A 69 21.90 -4.36 10.41
N ALA A 70 21.15 -3.39 9.86
CA ALA A 70 19.69 -3.49 9.75
C ALA A 70 19.23 -4.55 8.73
N VAL A 71 20.09 -4.89 7.75
CA VAL A 71 19.77 -5.80 6.64
C VAL A 71 20.54 -7.11 6.79
N LEU A 72 19.80 -8.21 6.91
CA LEU A 72 20.38 -9.56 6.99
C LEU A 72 20.85 -10.08 5.62
N VAL A 73 20.00 -9.97 4.60
CA VAL A 73 20.27 -10.45 3.24
C VAL A 73 19.59 -9.53 2.23
N ARG A 74 20.20 -9.41 1.04
CA ARG A 74 19.65 -8.69 -0.11
C ARG A 74 19.47 -9.62 -1.29
N PHE A 75 18.37 -9.43 -2.00
CA PHE A 75 18.15 -10.01 -3.33
C PHE A 75 17.98 -8.84 -4.29
N TRP A 76 18.77 -8.81 -5.37
CA TRP A 76 18.65 -7.78 -6.42
C TRP A 76 18.75 -6.34 -5.86
N SER A 77 19.63 -6.15 -4.87
CA SER A 77 19.86 -4.93 -4.07
C SER A 77 18.80 -4.59 -3.01
N ILE A 78 17.68 -5.31 -2.97
CA ILE A 78 16.55 -5.08 -2.06
C ILE A 78 16.68 -5.99 -0.82
N PRO A 79 16.54 -5.47 0.41
CA PRO A 79 16.52 -6.30 1.60
C PRO A 79 15.38 -7.32 1.62
N LEU A 80 15.62 -8.48 2.22
CA LEU A 80 14.54 -9.45 2.50
C LEU A 80 13.36 -8.83 3.27
N GLY A 81 13.63 -7.85 4.13
CA GLY A 81 12.60 -7.15 4.88
C GLY A 81 11.57 -6.43 4.00
N GLU A 82 11.93 -5.94 2.81
CA GLU A 82 10.97 -5.31 1.88
C GLU A 82 10.01 -6.33 1.28
N TYR A 83 10.54 -7.47 0.82
CA TYR A 83 9.70 -8.57 0.32
C TYR A 83 8.74 -9.07 1.40
N LEU A 84 9.22 -9.21 2.64
CA LEU A 84 8.38 -9.55 3.78
C LEU A 84 7.34 -8.46 4.06
N PHE A 85 7.71 -7.18 3.95
CA PHE A 85 6.77 -6.08 4.10
C PHE A 85 5.65 -6.15 3.07
N PHE A 86 5.95 -6.38 1.78
CA PHE A 86 4.92 -6.50 0.74
C PHE A 86 3.90 -7.60 1.06
N VAL A 87 4.39 -8.76 1.51
CA VAL A 87 3.54 -9.90 1.89
C VAL A 87 2.73 -9.60 3.15
N LEU A 88 3.39 -9.12 4.21
CA LEU A 88 2.76 -8.90 5.51
C LEU A 88 1.76 -7.74 5.47
N GLN A 89 2.08 -6.64 4.78
CA GLN A 89 1.17 -5.51 4.60
C GLN A 89 -0.06 -5.93 3.79
N THR A 90 0.12 -6.67 2.69
CA THR A 90 -1.02 -7.17 1.90
C THR A 90 -1.91 -8.10 2.74
N ALA A 91 -1.31 -9.01 3.51
CA ALA A 91 -2.04 -9.90 4.40
C ALA A 91 -2.78 -9.15 5.52
N MET A 92 -2.12 -8.18 6.17
CA MET A 92 -2.71 -7.32 7.20
C MET A 92 -3.94 -6.60 6.67
N VAL A 93 -3.83 -5.95 5.52
CA VAL A 93 -4.90 -5.15 4.93
C VAL A 93 -6.02 -6.04 4.40
N GLY A 94 -5.69 -7.17 3.75
CA GLY A 94 -6.66 -8.16 3.28
C GLY A 94 -7.51 -8.74 4.42
N LEU A 95 -6.88 -9.10 5.54
CA LEU A 95 -7.57 -9.59 6.74
C LEU A 95 -8.37 -8.49 7.47
N TRP A 96 -7.92 -7.23 7.39
CA TRP A 96 -8.64 -6.10 7.96
C TRP A 96 -9.90 -5.77 7.17
N VAL A 97 -9.79 -5.61 5.85
CA VAL A 97 -10.94 -5.26 4.98
C VAL A 97 -12.01 -6.36 4.99
N ALA A 98 -11.61 -7.62 5.18
CA ALA A 98 -12.52 -8.76 5.29
C ALA A 98 -13.60 -8.60 6.39
N ARG A 99 -13.33 -7.78 7.41
CA ARG A 99 -14.20 -7.60 8.59
C ARG A 99 -15.38 -6.68 8.34
N PHE A 100 -15.40 -5.98 7.21
CA PHE A 100 -16.44 -5.05 6.88
C PHE A 100 -17.49 -5.69 5.98
N ARG A 101 -18.76 -5.29 6.13
CA ARG A 101 -19.81 -5.64 5.16
C ARG A 101 -19.86 -4.55 4.09
N MET A 102 -20.03 -4.97 2.84
CA MET A 102 -20.33 -4.09 1.72
C MET A 102 -21.45 -4.72 0.89
N ASP A 103 -22.20 -3.89 0.20
CA ASP A 103 -23.30 -4.30 -0.67
C ASP A 103 -22.77 -4.74 -2.03
N THR A 104 -22.41 -6.03 -2.17
CA THR A 104 -21.90 -6.62 -3.41
C THR A 104 -23.00 -6.95 -4.43
N GLU A 105 -24.27 -6.66 -4.12
CA GLU A 105 -25.40 -6.97 -5.02
C GLU A 105 -25.55 -5.97 -6.18
N ARG A 106 -24.76 -4.89 -6.18
CA ARG A 106 -24.81 -3.87 -7.23
C ARG A 106 -24.40 -4.43 -8.59
N SER A 107 -25.06 -3.96 -9.65
CA SER A 107 -24.79 -4.40 -11.02
C SER A 107 -23.39 -4.01 -11.50
N LEU A 108 -22.68 -4.93 -12.16
CA LEU A 108 -21.41 -4.65 -12.85
C LEU A 108 -21.58 -3.78 -14.10
N ALA A 109 -22.82 -3.60 -14.58
CA ALA A 109 -23.14 -2.84 -15.79
C ALA A 109 -22.83 -1.34 -15.57
N THR A 110 -21.58 -0.97 -15.86
CA THR A 110 -21.07 0.39 -15.67
C THR A 110 -20.96 1.10 -17.02
N PRO A 111 -21.68 2.23 -17.22
CA PRO A 111 -21.59 3.01 -18.46
C PRO A 111 -20.15 3.45 -18.77
N LEU A 112 -19.79 3.49 -20.06
CA LEU A 112 -18.45 3.89 -20.50
C LEU A 112 -18.05 5.27 -19.96
N ARG A 113 -18.99 6.24 -19.95
CA ARG A 113 -18.75 7.58 -19.40
C ARG A 113 -18.29 7.54 -17.96
N THR A 114 -18.92 6.69 -17.14
CA THR A 114 -18.53 6.48 -15.74
C THR A 114 -17.12 5.91 -15.67
N ARG A 115 -16.80 4.87 -16.45
CA ARG A 115 -15.45 4.28 -16.48
C ARG A 115 -14.38 5.31 -16.86
N LEU A 116 -14.66 6.16 -17.85
CA LEU A 116 -13.74 7.21 -18.31
C LEU A 116 -13.45 8.28 -17.25
N VAL A 117 -14.39 8.57 -16.34
CA VAL A 117 -14.13 9.47 -15.20
C VAL A 117 -13.07 8.87 -14.27
N GLY A 118 -13.16 7.58 -13.97
CA GLY A 118 -12.16 6.87 -13.17
C GLY A 118 -10.78 6.86 -13.83
N LEU A 119 -10.73 6.60 -15.14
CA LEU A 119 -9.49 6.68 -15.90
C LEU A 119 -8.90 8.09 -15.92
N ALA A 120 -9.73 9.11 -16.14
CA ALA A 120 -9.28 10.51 -16.13
C ALA A 120 -8.69 10.91 -14.76
N ALA A 121 -9.30 10.46 -13.66
CA ALA A 121 -8.77 10.68 -12.32
C ALA A 121 -7.39 10.02 -12.13
N ALA A 122 -7.21 8.78 -12.59
CA ALA A 122 -5.92 8.09 -12.51
C ALA A 122 -4.85 8.77 -13.40
N LEU A 123 -5.23 9.24 -14.59
CA LEU A 123 -4.35 10.01 -15.46
C LEU A 123 -3.93 11.34 -14.82
N ALA A 124 -4.83 12.02 -14.10
CA ALA A 124 -4.48 13.22 -13.35
C ALA A 124 -3.43 12.94 -12.27
N VAL A 125 -3.52 11.80 -11.57
CA VAL A 125 -2.50 11.37 -10.59
C VAL A 125 -1.14 11.15 -11.28
N ILE A 126 -1.12 10.48 -12.43
CA ILE A 126 0.11 10.27 -13.21
C ILE A 126 0.71 11.59 -13.66
N LEU A 127 -0.11 12.48 -14.25
CA LEU A 127 0.35 13.78 -14.74
C LEU A 127 0.91 14.64 -13.60
N PHE A 128 0.26 14.61 -12.43
CA PHE A 128 0.77 15.30 -11.26
C PHE A 128 2.11 14.71 -10.80
N GLY A 129 2.25 13.39 -10.75
CA GLY A 129 3.52 12.72 -10.47
C GLY A 129 4.63 13.09 -11.46
N LEU A 130 4.32 13.14 -12.76
CA LEU A 130 5.27 13.58 -13.81
C LEU A 130 5.70 15.04 -13.65
N VAL A 131 4.82 15.91 -13.15
CA VAL A 131 5.18 17.30 -12.83
C VAL A 131 6.16 17.35 -11.66
N LEU A 132 5.93 16.57 -10.60
CA LEU A 132 6.83 16.50 -9.43
C LEU A 132 8.22 15.93 -9.79
N LEU A 133 8.28 14.95 -10.70
CA LEU A 133 9.55 14.37 -11.18
C LEU A 133 10.49 15.37 -11.89
N ARG A 134 10.05 16.60 -12.15
CA ARG A 134 10.89 17.65 -12.74
C ARG A 134 11.92 18.22 -11.76
N SER A 135 11.80 17.94 -10.46
CA SER A 135 12.78 18.33 -9.44
C SER A 135 13.31 17.11 -8.69
N ASP A 136 14.55 17.21 -8.20
CA ASP A 136 15.14 16.18 -7.34
C ASP A 136 14.29 15.96 -6.08
N SER A 137 13.85 17.04 -5.41
CA SER A 137 12.99 16.95 -4.22
C SER A 137 11.63 16.31 -4.47
N GLY A 138 11.16 16.30 -5.71
CA GLY A 138 9.92 15.65 -6.11
C GLY A 138 10.13 14.22 -6.58
N LEU A 139 11.35 13.68 -6.58
CA LEU A 139 11.67 12.37 -7.15
C LEU A 139 10.91 11.25 -6.45
N TYR A 140 10.90 11.22 -5.11
CA TYR A 140 10.21 10.16 -4.39
C TYR A 140 8.69 10.25 -4.58
N LEU A 141 8.08 11.38 -4.23
CA LEU A 141 6.63 11.56 -4.37
C LEU A 141 6.16 11.42 -5.82
N GLY A 142 6.88 12.01 -6.76
CA GLY A 142 6.56 11.95 -8.18
C GLY A 142 6.63 10.53 -8.73
N SER A 143 7.69 9.79 -8.42
CA SER A 143 7.83 8.39 -8.85
C SER A 143 6.76 7.50 -8.22
N LEU A 144 6.41 7.72 -6.96
CA LEU A 144 5.34 7.03 -6.25
C LEU A 144 3.99 7.22 -6.95
N LEU A 145 3.63 8.46 -7.32
CA LEU A 145 2.37 8.74 -8.00
C LEU A 145 2.31 8.18 -9.42
N VAL A 146 3.40 8.27 -10.18
CA VAL A 146 3.48 7.68 -11.52
C VAL A 146 3.37 6.15 -11.46
N TRP A 147 4.07 5.52 -10.51
CA TRP A 147 3.98 4.07 -10.26
C TRP A 147 2.59 3.62 -9.79
N SER A 148 1.92 4.45 -9.01
CA SER A 148 0.56 4.19 -8.51
C SER A 148 -0.50 4.25 -9.62
N GLY A 149 -0.26 5.10 -10.61
CA GLY A 149 -1.21 5.43 -11.66
C GLY A 149 -1.82 4.24 -12.40
N PRO A 150 -1.02 3.29 -12.94
CA PRO A 150 -1.55 2.13 -13.64
C PRO A 150 -2.48 1.26 -12.78
N ILE A 151 -2.17 1.06 -11.50
CA ILE A 151 -3.03 0.31 -10.57
C ILE A 151 -4.36 1.05 -10.38
N LEU A 152 -4.29 2.35 -10.06
CA LEU A 152 -5.47 3.19 -9.90
C LEU A 152 -6.32 3.23 -11.18
N ALA A 153 -5.68 3.31 -12.35
CA ALA A 153 -6.37 3.31 -13.63
C ALA A 153 -7.16 2.01 -13.83
N ILE A 154 -6.56 0.85 -13.56
CA ILE A 154 -7.25 -0.45 -13.67
C ILE A 154 -8.43 -0.50 -12.69
N GLN A 155 -8.20 -0.17 -11.41
CA GLN A 155 -9.23 -0.26 -10.36
C GLN A 155 -10.38 0.74 -10.59
N TRP A 156 -10.06 1.98 -10.95
CA TRP A 156 -11.06 3.02 -11.14
C TRP A 156 -11.79 2.91 -12.46
N LEU A 157 -11.13 2.47 -13.54
CA LEU A 157 -11.81 2.14 -14.80
C LEU A 157 -12.84 1.01 -14.60
N PHE A 158 -12.55 0.06 -13.71
CA PHE A 158 -13.45 -1.04 -13.39
C PHE A 158 -14.63 -0.61 -12.50
N GLY A 159 -14.37 0.03 -11.35
CA GLY A 159 -15.39 0.15 -10.30
C GLY A 159 -15.30 1.34 -9.35
N TRP A 160 -14.79 2.51 -9.76
CA TRP A 160 -14.67 3.65 -8.83
C TRP A 160 -15.99 4.07 -8.17
N HIS A 161 -17.09 4.04 -8.92
CA HIS A 161 -18.43 4.44 -8.43
C HIS A 161 -18.94 3.48 -7.35
N TYR A 162 -18.61 2.20 -7.46
CA TYR A 162 -18.90 1.20 -6.44
C TYR A 162 -18.14 1.51 -5.15
N LEU A 163 -16.83 1.77 -5.26
CA LEU A 163 -15.97 2.15 -4.13
C LEU A 163 -16.44 3.43 -3.43
N VAL A 164 -16.90 4.43 -4.19
CA VAL A 164 -17.49 5.66 -3.65
C VAL A 164 -18.84 5.39 -2.97
N GLY A 165 -19.65 4.47 -3.50
CA GLY A 165 -20.87 4.04 -2.83
C GLY A 165 -20.61 3.43 -1.45
N GLU A 166 -19.45 2.79 -1.27
CA GLU A 166 -18.97 2.21 -0.01
C GLU A 166 -17.92 3.08 0.71
N TRP A 167 -17.89 4.41 0.45
CA TRP A 167 -16.77 5.27 0.87
C TRP A 167 -16.43 5.25 2.36
N ARG A 168 -17.44 5.08 3.25
CA ARG A 168 -17.20 5.01 4.70
C ARG A 168 -16.39 3.77 5.04
N THR A 169 -16.78 2.64 4.45
CA THR A 169 -16.18 1.35 4.68
C THR A 169 -14.81 1.27 4.01
N VAL A 170 -14.69 1.68 2.75
CA VAL A 170 -13.41 1.76 2.03
C VAL A 170 -12.46 2.73 2.73
N GLY A 171 -12.96 3.88 3.18
CA GLY A 171 -12.20 4.87 3.92
C GLY A 171 -11.67 4.33 5.24
N LEU A 172 -12.51 3.71 6.08
CA LEU A 172 -12.06 3.08 7.33
C LEU A 172 -11.10 1.90 7.11
N ALA A 173 -11.39 1.07 6.11
CA ALA A 173 -10.54 -0.05 5.75
C ALA A 173 -9.16 0.41 5.25
N THR A 174 -9.07 1.60 4.67
CA THR A 174 -7.80 2.18 4.20
C THR A 174 -7.08 2.96 5.30
N LEU A 175 -7.76 3.93 5.93
CA LEU A 175 -7.11 4.88 6.83
C LEU A 175 -6.60 4.25 8.12
N VAL A 176 -7.26 3.20 8.64
CA VAL A 176 -6.83 2.55 9.88
C VAL A 176 -5.48 1.84 9.72
N PRO A 177 -5.29 0.92 8.74
CA PRO A 177 -3.98 0.34 8.50
C PRO A 177 -2.94 1.39 8.08
N THR A 178 -3.30 2.38 7.25
CA THR A 178 -2.38 3.47 6.88
C THR A 178 -1.86 4.21 8.12
N ALA A 179 -2.74 4.60 9.05
CA ALA A 179 -2.32 5.29 10.26
C ALA A 179 -1.39 4.43 11.13
N TYR A 180 -1.68 3.13 11.24
CA TYR A 180 -0.83 2.19 11.95
C TYR A 180 0.56 2.07 11.30
N LEU A 181 0.60 1.90 9.97
CA LEU A 181 1.83 1.77 9.19
C LEU A 181 2.69 3.05 9.27
N CYS A 182 2.09 4.23 9.12
CA CYS A 182 2.77 5.51 9.35
C CYS A 182 3.37 5.61 10.75
N GLY A 183 2.63 5.15 11.77
CA GLY A 183 3.09 5.17 13.16
C GLY A 183 4.32 4.30 13.39
N ILE A 184 4.32 3.07 12.87
CA ILE A 184 5.46 2.16 13.04
C ILE A 184 6.65 2.56 12.15
N ASP A 185 6.42 3.07 10.95
CA ASP A 185 7.48 3.54 10.06
C ASP A 185 8.25 4.71 10.67
N SER A 186 7.52 5.66 11.24
CA SER A 186 8.05 6.76 12.05
C SER A 186 8.93 6.26 13.20
N ILE A 187 8.57 5.13 13.85
CA ILE A 187 9.41 4.47 14.86
C ILE A 187 10.66 3.86 14.22
N ALA A 188 10.53 3.18 13.09
CA ALA A 188 11.65 2.54 12.39
C ALA A 188 12.72 3.55 11.96
N ILE A 189 12.31 4.70 11.42
CA ILE A 189 13.21 5.80 11.05
C ILE A 189 13.95 6.33 12.28
N ARG A 190 13.25 6.56 13.40
CA ARG A 190 13.87 7.00 14.67
C ARG A 190 14.84 5.97 15.25
N LEU A 191 14.57 4.68 15.05
CA LEU A 191 15.45 3.59 15.47
C LEU A 191 16.61 3.35 14.48
N GLY A 192 16.66 4.09 13.37
CA GLY A 192 17.71 3.99 12.36
C GLY A 192 17.65 2.73 11.49
N VAL A 193 16.48 2.06 11.41
CA VAL A 193 16.34 0.87 10.56
C VAL A 193 16.51 1.25 9.08
N TRP A 194 15.91 2.36 8.68
CA TRP A 194 16.18 3.05 7.42
C TRP A 194 16.22 4.56 7.62
N THR A 195 16.76 5.25 6.62
CA THR A 195 16.83 6.70 6.53
C THR A 195 16.39 7.14 5.15
N ILE A 196 15.54 8.16 5.12
CA ILE A 196 15.02 8.74 3.88
C ILE A 196 15.89 9.95 3.47
N SER A 197 16.15 10.07 2.17
CA SER A 197 16.94 11.14 1.58
C SER A 197 16.25 12.49 1.71
N LYS A 198 16.98 13.49 2.21
CA LYS A 198 16.55 14.91 2.18
C LYS A 198 16.63 15.53 0.79
N GLN A 199 17.43 14.96 -0.11
CA GLN A 199 17.55 15.47 -1.49
C GLN A 199 16.34 15.07 -2.34
N TYR A 200 15.83 13.84 -2.15
CA TYR A 200 14.79 13.27 -2.99
C TYR A 200 13.37 13.35 -2.39
N THR A 201 13.22 14.10 -1.31
CA THR A 201 11.94 14.37 -0.64
C THR A 201 11.62 15.85 -0.63
N THR A 202 10.34 16.16 -0.46
CA THR A 202 9.77 17.51 -0.45
C THR A 202 10.15 18.32 0.79
N GLY A 203 10.62 17.65 1.85
CA GLY A 203 10.95 18.26 3.13
C GLY A 203 9.75 18.53 4.04
N TYR A 204 8.53 18.17 3.62
CA TYR A 204 7.35 18.23 4.47
C TYR A 204 7.22 16.95 5.30
N THR A 205 6.89 17.11 6.58
CA THR A 205 6.64 16.00 7.50
C THR A 205 5.28 16.11 8.17
N ILE A 206 4.75 14.96 8.60
CA ILE A 206 3.54 14.88 9.43
C ILE A 206 3.90 15.35 10.86
N PRO A 207 3.36 16.48 11.36
CA PRO A 207 3.87 17.14 12.58
C PRO A 207 3.91 16.30 13.86
N LEU A 208 3.09 15.26 13.97
CA LEU A 208 3.05 14.37 15.15
C LEU A 208 3.95 13.15 15.04
N LEU A 209 4.34 12.78 13.82
CA LEU A 209 5.13 11.57 13.55
C LEU A 209 6.55 11.92 13.10
N ASP A 210 6.81 13.16 12.69
CA ASP A 210 8.04 13.53 11.98
C ASP A 210 8.32 12.59 10.79
N LEU A 211 7.23 12.15 10.15
CA LEU A 211 7.25 11.22 9.03
C LEU A 211 7.20 12.01 7.73
N PRO A 212 8.10 11.79 6.75
CA PRO A 212 7.99 12.41 5.43
C PRO A 212 6.63 12.17 4.80
N ILE A 213 6.06 13.17 4.13
CA ILE A 213 4.74 13.01 3.50
C ILE A 213 4.71 11.90 2.46
N GLU A 214 5.86 11.60 1.84
CA GLU A 214 6.02 10.55 0.85
C GLU A 214 5.75 9.17 1.42
N GLU A 215 6.25 8.88 2.62
CA GLU A 215 5.96 7.65 3.35
C GLU A 215 4.47 7.53 3.69
N ALA A 216 3.86 8.63 4.15
CA ALA A 216 2.43 8.64 4.45
C ALA A 216 1.58 8.37 3.20
N VAL A 217 1.95 8.96 2.06
CA VAL A 217 1.30 8.72 0.77
C VAL A 217 1.56 7.30 0.28
N PHE A 218 2.76 6.74 0.51
CA PHE A 218 3.09 5.36 0.17
C PHE A 218 2.20 4.37 0.93
N PHE A 219 2.08 4.49 2.25
CA PHE A 219 1.19 3.64 3.04
C PHE A 219 -0.28 3.86 2.73
N LEU A 220 -0.68 5.08 2.37
CA LEU A 220 -2.04 5.37 1.92
C LEU A 220 -2.34 4.62 0.62
N LEU A 221 -1.49 4.77 -0.40
CA LEU A 221 -1.70 4.20 -1.73
C LEU A 221 -1.61 2.68 -1.72
N THR A 222 -0.58 2.10 -1.09
CA THR A 222 -0.44 0.63 -0.99
C THR A 222 -1.59 -0.01 -0.23
N THR A 223 -2.06 0.60 0.87
CA THR A 223 -3.24 0.11 1.59
C THR A 223 -4.50 0.26 0.73
N LEU A 224 -4.66 1.40 0.07
CA LEU A 224 -5.79 1.67 -0.80
C LEU A 224 -5.87 0.66 -1.95
N PHE A 225 -4.74 0.29 -2.57
CA PHE A 225 -4.70 -0.72 -3.64
C PHE A 225 -5.21 -2.08 -3.16
N VAL A 226 -4.79 -2.51 -1.97
CA VAL A 226 -5.20 -3.80 -1.42
C VAL A 226 -6.68 -3.77 -1.05
N VAL A 227 -7.15 -2.72 -0.37
CA VAL A 227 -8.57 -2.54 -0.04
C VAL A 227 -9.43 -2.56 -1.29
N GLN A 228 -9.13 -1.69 -2.27
CA GLN A 228 -9.87 -1.64 -3.53
C GLN A 228 -9.81 -2.96 -4.27
N GLY A 229 -8.64 -3.60 -4.33
CA GLY A 229 -8.44 -4.87 -5.02
C GLY A 229 -9.30 -5.99 -4.45
N VAL A 230 -9.32 -6.16 -3.12
CA VAL A 230 -10.14 -7.18 -2.46
C VAL A 230 -11.62 -6.89 -2.66
N VAL A 231 -12.03 -5.63 -2.49
CA VAL A 231 -13.43 -5.20 -2.62
C VAL A 231 -13.95 -5.41 -4.05
N LEU A 232 -13.18 -5.00 -5.06
CA LEU A 232 -13.55 -5.15 -6.47
C LEU A 232 -13.52 -6.61 -6.92
N TYR A 233 -12.59 -7.42 -6.40
CA TYR A 233 -12.55 -8.85 -6.67
C TYR A 233 -13.80 -9.57 -6.13
N ILE A 234 -14.19 -9.28 -4.89
CA ILE A 234 -15.38 -9.89 -4.28
C ILE A 234 -16.66 -9.43 -4.97
N TRP A 235 -16.73 -8.14 -5.32
CA TRP A 235 -17.84 -7.63 -6.12
C TRP A 235 -17.95 -8.32 -7.50
N LEU A 236 -16.83 -8.69 -8.12
CA LEU A 236 -16.81 -9.39 -9.41
C LEU A 236 -17.29 -10.84 -9.29
N ILE A 237 -16.78 -11.60 -8.32
CA ILE A 237 -17.09 -13.04 -8.17
C ILE A 237 -18.53 -13.28 -7.69
N ASP A 238 -19.07 -12.42 -6.81
CA ASP A 238 -20.47 -12.51 -6.31
C ASP A 238 -21.52 -12.28 -7.43
N ARG A 239 -21.07 -11.96 -8.64
CA ARG A 239 -21.89 -11.75 -9.84
C ARG A 239 -21.65 -12.81 -10.91
N TRP A 240 -20.65 -13.66 -10.72
CA TRP A 240 -20.38 -14.82 -11.58
C TRP A 240 -21.02 -16.10 -11.07
N GLU A 241 -21.29 -16.19 -9.76
CA GLU A 241 -22.14 -17.22 -9.15
C GLU A 241 -23.64 -16.90 -9.33
#